data_AF-A0A960BQL1-F1
#
_entry.id   AF-A0A960BQL1-F1
#
_cell.length_a   1.000
_cell.length_b   1.000
_cell.length_c   1.000
_cell.angle_alpha   90.00
_cell.angle_beta   90.00
_cell.angle_gamma   90.00
#
_symmetry.space_group_name_H-M   'P 1'
#
loop_
_entity.id
_entity.type
_entity.pdbx_description
1 polymer ?
#
loop_
_entity_poly.entity_id
_entity_poly.type
_entity_poly.pdbx_seq_one_letter_code
_entity_poly.pdbx_strand_id
1 'polypeptide(L)'
;MWRYSARNLMAHKLRLLLTMLSIVLGVSFVVGTFIFTDSMNRSLERLLGTAPADVVVQPVDDVDTTLPGAAPPTALSMPDSIAAEVARIPGVASASGSVDQAGVAVLDDSGQPVGGVNTTHLGVSWDPSANSGRATVVDGRQPQGPDEIALD
;
A
#
# COMPACT_ATOMS: atom_id res chain seq x y z
N MET A 1 -28.53 47.05 -19.90
CA MET A 1 -28.54 47.03 -18.41
C MET A 1 -27.19 46.63 -17.83
N TRP A 2 -26.55 45.52 -18.25
CA TRP A 2 -25.23 45.07 -17.78
C TRP A 2 -24.11 46.12 -17.82
N ARG A 3 -24.03 46.91 -18.90
CA ARG A 3 -23.02 47.98 -19.08
C ARG A 3 -23.11 49.11 -18.03
N TYR A 4 -24.32 49.40 -17.53
CA TYR A 4 -24.54 50.42 -16.50
C TYR A 4 -24.18 49.89 -15.11
N SER A 5 -24.50 48.62 -14.82
CA SER A 5 -24.10 47.95 -13.58
C SER A 5 -22.58 47.82 -13.45
N ALA A 6 -21.88 47.44 -14.52
CA ALA A 6 -20.42 47.34 -14.53
C ALA A 6 -19.72 48.70 -14.33
N ARG A 7 -20.28 49.78 -14.90
CA ARG A 7 -19.78 51.14 -14.74
C ARG A 7 -19.99 51.69 -13.33
N ASN A 8 -21.10 51.34 -12.69
CA ASN A 8 -21.36 51.66 -11.28
C ASN A 8 -20.43 50.88 -10.33
N LEU A 9 -20.13 49.62 -10.64
CA LEU A 9 -19.14 48.81 -9.93
C LEU A 9 -17.74 49.43 -10.01
N MET A 10 -17.35 49.90 -11.20
CA MET A 10 -16.09 50.61 -11.43
C MET A 10 -16.05 52.02 -10.82
N ALA A 11 -17.18 52.60 -10.40
CA ALA A 11 -17.20 53.88 -9.68
C ALA A 11 -16.78 53.71 -8.21
N HIS A 12 -16.93 52.52 -7.63
CA HIS A 12 -16.55 52.18 -6.26
C HIS A 12 -15.55 51.02 -6.21
N LYS A 13 -14.46 51.15 -6.97
CA LYS A 13 -13.42 50.12 -7.17
C LYS A 13 -12.88 49.54 -5.86
N LEU A 14 -12.69 50.39 -4.84
CA LEU A 14 -12.16 49.98 -3.55
C LEU A 14 -13.12 49.02 -2.82
N ARG A 15 -14.39 49.41 -2.70
CA ARG A 15 -15.41 48.57 -2.03
C ARG A 15 -15.57 47.23 -2.74
N LEU A 16 -15.58 47.23 -4.08
CA LEU A 16 -15.64 46.00 -4.87
C LEU A 16 -14.45 45.08 -4.58
N LEU A 17 -13.23 45.62 -4.59
CA LEU A 17 -12.00 44.86 -4.31
C LEU A 17 -12.03 44.22 -2.92
N LEU A 18 -12.41 44.99 -1.89
CA LEU A 18 -12.51 44.49 -0.51
C LEU A 18 -13.53 43.35 -0.38
N THR A 19 -14.70 43.47 -1.02
CA THR A 19 -15.70 42.40 -0.99
C THR A 19 -15.26 41.15 -1.75
N MET A 20 -14.64 41.32 -2.92
CA MET A 20 -14.11 40.20 -3.70
C MET A 20 -13.01 39.49 -2.93
N LEU A 21 -12.08 40.24 -2.33
CA LEU A 21 -11.00 39.69 -1.53
C LEU A 21 -11.54 38.91 -0.33
N SER A 22 -12.54 39.44 0.38
CA SER A 22 -13.16 38.76 1.52
C SER A 22 -13.82 37.43 1.11
N ILE A 23 -14.54 37.40 -0.02
CA ILE A 23 -15.14 36.19 -0.56
C ILE A 23 -14.06 35.18 -0.98
N VAL A 24 -13.04 35.63 -1.71
CA VAL A 24 -11.95 34.76 -2.17
C VAL A 24 -11.21 34.15 -0.99
N LEU A 25 -10.89 34.92 0.05
CA LEU A 25 -10.25 34.43 1.27
C LEU A 25 -11.12 33.37 1.96
N GLY A 26 -12.43 33.63 2.12
CA GLY A 26 -13.35 32.69 2.76
C GLY A 26 -13.47 31.37 1.98
N VAL A 27 -13.69 31.44 0.67
CA VAL A 27 -13.81 30.25 -0.18
C VAL A 27 -12.48 29.49 -0.29
N SER A 28 -11.35 30.20 -0.39
CA SER A 28 -10.03 29.58 -0.46
C SER A 28 -9.69 28.81 0.82
N PHE A 29 -10.10 29.32 1.98
CA PHE A 29 -9.90 28.62 3.24
C PHE A 29 -10.70 27.30 3.28
N VAL A 30 -12.00 27.34 2.94
CA VAL A 30 -12.86 26.14 2.92
C VAL A 30 -12.34 25.10 1.92
N VAL A 31 -12.02 25.53 0.69
CA VAL A 31 -11.49 24.66 -0.36
C VAL A 31 -10.11 24.10 0.04
N GLY A 32 -9.26 24.93 0.65
CA GLY A 32 -7.93 24.53 1.11
C GLY A 32 -7.99 23.42 2.17
N THR A 33 -8.90 23.51 3.14
CA THR A 33 -9.11 22.45 4.14
C THR A 33 -9.54 21.14 3.48
N PHE A 34 -10.48 21.18 2.53
CA PHE A 34 -10.90 19.96 1.83
C PHE A 34 -9.79 19.34 1.00
N ILE A 35 -9.02 20.13 0.25
CA ILE A 35 -7.88 19.63 -0.52
C ILE A 35 -6.82 19.03 0.40
N PHE A 36 -6.53 19.70 1.52
CA PHE A 36 -5.56 19.22 2.50
C PHE A 36 -6.00 17.88 3.09
N THR A 37 -7.26 17.77 3.53
CA THR A 37 -7.81 16.52 4.07
C THR A 37 -7.82 15.41 3.02
N ASP A 38 -8.24 15.69 1.77
CA ASP A 38 -8.21 14.69 0.68
C ASP A 38 -6.79 14.22 0.38
N SER A 39 -5.82 15.15 0.37
CA SER A 39 -4.41 14.82 0.14
C SER A 39 -3.83 13.97 1.26
N MET A 40 -4.16 14.30 2.52
CA MET A 40 -3.73 13.53 3.68
C MET A 40 -4.34 12.13 3.66
N ASN A 41 -5.65 12.02 3.42
CA ASN A 41 -6.34 10.73 3.32
C ASN A 41 -5.76 9.88 2.20
N ARG A 42 -5.58 10.46 1.00
CA ARG A 42 -4.97 9.74 -0.14
C ARG A 42 -3.54 9.31 0.14
N SER A 43 -2.78 10.10 0.90
CA SER A 43 -1.42 9.71 1.30
C SER A 43 -1.45 8.54 2.29
N LEU A 44 -2.33 8.59 3.28
CA LEU A 44 -2.52 7.47 4.21
C LEU A 44 -3.04 6.22 3.52
N GLU A 45 -3.99 6.34 2.59
CA GLU A 45 -4.50 5.24 1.77
C GLU A 45 -3.42 4.63 0.89
N ARG A 46 -2.47 5.41 0.37
CA ARG A 46 -1.32 4.83 -0.35
C ARG A 46 -0.37 4.07 0.57
N LEU A 47 -0.18 4.56 1.79
CA LEU A 47 0.66 3.92 2.79
C LEU A 47 0.02 2.63 3.35
N LEU A 48 -1.31 2.61 3.51
CA LEU A 48 -2.04 1.53 4.17
C LEU A 48 -2.80 0.61 3.20
N GLY A 49 -3.27 1.14 2.09
CA GLY A 49 -4.19 0.49 1.13
C GLY A 49 -3.51 -0.31 0.04
N THR A 50 -2.18 -0.44 0.08
CA THR A 50 -1.47 -1.43 -0.74
C THR A 50 -1.52 -2.80 -0.04
N ALA A 51 -2.70 -3.19 0.45
CA ALA A 51 -2.91 -4.55 0.92
C ALA A 51 -3.04 -5.43 -0.34
N PRO A 52 -2.18 -6.43 -0.53
CA PRO A 52 -2.18 -7.25 -1.73
C PRO A 52 -3.44 -8.13 -1.89
N ALA A 53 -4.31 -8.19 -0.87
CA ALA A 53 -5.52 -9.00 -0.86
C ALA A 53 -6.66 -8.31 -0.08
N ASP A 54 -7.90 -8.48 -0.54
CA ASP A 54 -9.12 -8.00 0.15
C ASP A 54 -9.39 -8.76 1.46
N VAL A 55 -9.00 -10.03 1.51
CA VAL A 55 -9.14 -10.92 2.67
C VAL A 55 -7.86 -11.72 2.83
N VAL A 56 -7.33 -11.77 4.04
CA VAL A 56 -6.15 -12.55 4.39
C VAL A 56 -6.53 -13.66 5.36
N VAL A 57 -6.30 -14.91 4.97
CA VAL A 57 -6.48 -16.09 5.82
C VAL A 57 -5.14 -16.46 6.41
N GLN A 58 -5.04 -16.46 7.75
CA GLN A 58 -3.82 -16.78 8.47
C GLN A 58 -4.08 -17.85 9.52
N PRO A 59 -3.09 -18.71 9.82
CA PRO A 59 -3.16 -19.60 10.96
C PRO A 59 -3.30 -18.78 12.26
N VAL A 60 -4.13 -19.26 13.17
CA VAL A 60 -4.29 -18.66 14.50
C VAL A 60 -3.15 -19.15 15.37
N ASP A 61 -2.38 -18.23 15.95
CA ASP A 61 -1.43 -18.54 17.01
C ASP A 61 -2.17 -18.55 18.35
N ASP A 62 -2.02 -19.62 19.13
CA ASP A 62 -2.55 -19.70 20.51
C ASP A 62 -1.49 -19.19 21.52
N VAL A 63 -0.34 -18.71 21.03
CA VAL A 63 0.76 -18.19 21.85
C VAL A 63 0.66 -16.67 21.98
N ASP A 64 0.57 -16.20 23.22
CA ASP A 64 0.54 -14.78 23.60
C ASP A 64 1.92 -14.14 23.33
N THR A 65 2.09 -13.59 22.12
CA THR A 65 3.35 -12.98 21.65
C THR A 65 3.73 -11.67 22.37
N THR A 66 2.94 -11.25 23.36
CA THR A 66 3.19 -10.05 24.19
C THR A 66 4.27 -10.27 25.26
N LEU A 67 4.71 -11.50 25.50
CA LEU A 67 5.75 -11.79 26.49
C LEU A 67 7.17 -11.55 25.93
N PRO A 68 8.00 -10.72 26.61
CA PRO A 68 9.41 -10.57 26.26
C PRO A 68 10.14 -11.91 26.38
N GLY A 69 10.70 -12.41 25.27
CA GLY A 69 11.38 -13.70 25.21
C GLY A 69 10.54 -14.85 24.64
N ALA A 70 9.33 -14.59 24.14
CA ALA A 70 8.61 -15.54 23.29
C ALA A 70 9.49 -15.91 22.09
N ALA A 71 9.65 -17.21 21.84
CA ALA A 71 10.32 -17.71 20.65
C ALA A 71 9.64 -17.08 19.42
N PRO A 72 10.39 -16.71 18.36
CA PRO A 72 9.76 -16.26 17.11
C PRO A 72 8.69 -17.29 16.73
N PRO A 73 7.48 -16.85 16.34
CA PRO A 73 6.37 -17.75 16.08
C PRO A 73 6.87 -18.87 15.18
N THR A 74 6.73 -20.11 15.67
CA THR A 74 7.17 -21.30 14.95
C THR A 74 6.44 -21.25 13.63
N ALA A 75 7.17 -21.13 12.50
CA ALA A 75 6.64 -20.88 11.16
C ALA A 75 5.25 -21.50 10.98
N LEU A 76 4.20 -20.72 11.25
CA LEU A 76 2.85 -21.23 11.27
C LEU A 76 2.51 -21.50 9.81
N SER A 77 2.41 -22.78 9.48
CA SER A 77 2.11 -23.23 8.13
C SER A 77 0.67 -23.70 8.09
N MET A 78 0.05 -23.50 6.93
CA MET A 78 -1.28 -23.96 6.64
C MET A 78 -1.22 -24.81 5.36
N PRO A 79 -2.07 -25.84 5.22
CA PRO A 79 -2.11 -26.62 3.98
C PRO A 79 -2.48 -25.73 2.79
N ASP A 80 -1.79 -25.93 1.67
CA ASP A 80 -2.08 -25.26 0.39
C ASP A 80 -3.53 -25.51 -0.10
N SER A 81 -4.12 -26.65 0.30
CA SER A 81 -5.51 -26.99 -0.03
C SER A 81 -6.54 -25.95 0.42
N ILE A 82 -6.21 -25.10 1.41
CA ILE A 82 -7.09 -24.03 1.88
C ILE A 82 -7.28 -22.97 0.79
N ALA A 83 -6.26 -22.64 -0.01
CA ALA A 83 -6.42 -21.69 -1.11
C ALA A 83 -7.46 -22.20 -2.13
N ALA A 84 -7.43 -23.49 -2.46
CA ALA A 84 -8.41 -24.14 -3.33
C ALA A 84 -9.81 -24.21 -2.70
N GLU A 85 -9.92 -24.27 -1.37
CA GLU A 85 -11.20 -24.19 -0.67
C GLU A 85 -11.79 -22.78 -0.73
N VAL A 86 -10.99 -21.76 -0.44
CA VAL A 86 -11.40 -20.35 -0.51
C VAL A 86 -11.81 -19.97 -1.93
N ALA A 87 -11.08 -20.44 -2.96
CA ALA A 87 -11.41 -20.19 -4.36
C ALA A 87 -12.80 -20.72 -4.78
N ARG A 88 -13.38 -21.68 -4.04
CA ARG A 88 -14.71 -22.25 -4.32
C ARG A 88 -15.86 -21.45 -3.70
N ILE A 89 -15.58 -20.47 -2.85
CA ILE A 89 -16.60 -19.66 -2.19
C ILE A 89 -17.23 -18.71 -3.23
N PRO A 90 -18.57 -18.67 -3.35
CA PRO A 90 -19.23 -17.73 -4.26
C PRO A 90 -18.84 -16.28 -3.97
N GLY A 91 -18.36 -15.57 -4.99
CA GLY A 91 -17.91 -14.18 -4.89
C GLY A 91 -16.39 -14.00 -4.76
N VAL A 92 -15.62 -15.08 -4.58
CA VAL A 92 -14.15 -15.02 -4.63
C VAL A 92 -13.68 -14.99 -6.09
N ALA A 93 -12.99 -13.91 -6.47
CA ALA A 93 -12.43 -13.77 -7.82
C ALA A 93 -11.16 -14.62 -8.01
N SER A 94 -10.30 -14.65 -7.01
CA SER A 94 -9.05 -15.42 -6.98
C SER A 94 -8.64 -15.69 -5.54
N ALA A 95 -8.05 -16.85 -5.28
CA ALA A 95 -7.39 -17.14 -4.01
C ALA A 95 -6.06 -17.82 -4.29
N SER A 96 -5.00 -17.33 -3.66
CA SER A 96 -3.65 -17.88 -3.78
C SER A 96 -3.01 -18.01 -2.40
N GLY A 97 -2.18 -19.04 -2.25
CA GLY A 97 -1.32 -19.18 -1.08
C GLY A 97 -0.12 -18.23 -1.18
N SER A 98 0.28 -17.66 -0.05
CA SER A 98 1.51 -16.89 0.06
C SER A 98 2.39 -17.42 1.18
N VAL A 99 3.69 -17.50 0.93
CA VAL A 99 4.71 -17.84 1.94
C VAL A 99 5.59 -16.62 2.14
N ASP A 100 5.73 -16.19 3.39
CA ASP A 100 6.65 -15.13 3.80
C ASP A 100 7.57 -15.69 4.89
N GLN A 101 8.88 -15.64 4.66
CA GLN A 101 9.87 -16.17 5.58
C GLN A 101 11.01 -15.18 5.81
N ALA A 102 11.16 -14.75 7.06
CA ALA A 102 12.30 -13.96 7.48
C ALA A 102 13.58 -14.83 7.52
N GLY A 103 14.73 -14.21 7.23
CA GLY A 103 16.04 -14.84 7.28
C GLY A 103 16.46 -15.61 6.02
N VAL A 104 15.68 -15.52 4.93
CA VAL A 104 16.06 -16.11 3.63
C VAL A 104 17.05 -15.18 2.94
N ALA A 105 18.34 -15.50 3.05
CA ALA A 105 19.44 -14.70 2.49
C ALA A 105 20.14 -15.42 1.33
N VAL A 106 20.53 -14.66 0.31
CA VAL A 106 21.47 -15.12 -0.71
C VAL A 106 22.89 -14.96 -0.15
N LEU A 107 23.69 -16.01 -0.23
CA LEU A 107 25.07 -16.00 0.24
C LEU A 107 26.03 -15.77 -0.93
N ASP A 108 27.09 -15.01 -0.67
CA ASP A 108 28.21 -14.88 -1.60
C ASP A 108 29.16 -16.09 -1.52
N ASP A 109 30.20 -16.08 -2.36
CA ASP A 109 31.22 -17.15 -2.42
C ASP A 109 31.99 -17.33 -1.10
N SER A 110 31.97 -16.34 -0.21
CA SER A 110 32.58 -16.38 1.11
C SER A 110 31.63 -16.87 2.21
N GLY A 111 30.39 -17.22 1.84
CA GLY A 111 29.34 -17.64 2.75
C GLY A 111 28.72 -16.50 3.55
N GLN A 112 28.94 -15.25 3.15
CA GLN A 112 28.34 -14.08 3.81
C GLN A 112 27.03 -13.68 3.11
N PRO A 113 26.00 -13.24 3.86
CA PRO A 113 24.78 -12.71 3.26
C PRO A 113 25.08 -11.50 2.38
N VAL A 114 24.61 -11.54 1.14
CA VAL A 114 24.62 -10.39 0.23
C VAL A 114 23.79 -9.27 0.87
N GLY A 115 24.32 -8.05 0.93
CA GLY A 115 23.70 -6.93 1.67
C GLY A 115 24.11 -6.85 3.15
N GLY A 116 24.78 -7.87 3.68
CA GLY A 116 25.39 -7.87 5.01
C GLY A 116 24.48 -8.43 6.12
N VAL A 117 25.12 -8.78 7.24
CA VAL A 117 24.49 -9.49 8.38
C VAL A 117 23.51 -8.64 9.20
N ASN A 118 23.54 -7.31 9.07
CA ASN A 118 22.67 -6.40 9.82
C ASN A 118 21.43 -5.94 9.02
N THR A 119 21.14 -6.59 7.89
CA THR A 119 19.97 -6.29 7.06
C THR A 119 18.86 -7.32 7.29
N THR A 120 17.61 -6.91 7.06
CA THR A 120 16.48 -7.83 7.15
C THR A 120 16.37 -8.58 5.83
N HIS A 121 16.66 -9.88 5.86
CA HIS A 121 16.50 -10.78 4.74
C HIS A 121 15.08 -11.34 4.74
N LEU A 122 14.38 -11.28 3.60
CA LEU A 122 13.02 -11.76 3.46
C LEU A 122 12.88 -12.57 2.18
N GLY A 123 12.36 -13.79 2.31
CA GLY A 123 11.96 -14.62 1.19
C GLY A 123 10.45 -14.61 1.07
N VAL A 124 9.94 -14.35 -0.13
CA VAL A 124 8.51 -14.34 -0.42
C VAL A 124 8.20 -15.28 -1.58
N SER A 125 7.07 -15.98 -1.53
CA SER A 125 6.59 -16.79 -2.65
C SER A 125 6.23 -15.90 -3.84
N TRP A 126 6.58 -16.34 -5.05
CA TRP A 126 6.13 -15.71 -6.30
C TRP A 126 4.88 -16.44 -6.82
N ASP A 127 3.79 -15.70 -7.03
CA ASP A 127 2.60 -16.20 -7.72
C ASP A 127 2.40 -15.42 -9.03
N PRO A 128 2.60 -16.06 -10.20
CA PRO A 128 2.41 -15.43 -11.51
C PRO A 128 0.95 -15.05 -11.81
N SER A 129 0.00 -15.72 -11.16
CA SER A 129 -1.44 -15.58 -11.37
C SER A 129 -2.06 -14.54 -10.44
N ALA A 130 -1.44 -14.33 -9.28
CA ALA A 130 -1.85 -13.27 -8.39
C ALA A 130 -1.37 -11.93 -8.94
N ASN A 131 -2.33 -11.12 -9.39
CA ASN A 131 -2.19 -9.66 -9.40
C ASN A 131 -2.04 -9.09 -7.96
N SER A 132 -1.51 -9.87 -7.01
CA SER A 132 -1.09 -9.39 -5.71
C SER A 132 0.10 -8.49 -5.97
N GLY A 133 -0.11 -7.17 -6.01
CA GLY A 133 0.89 -6.15 -6.29
C GLY A 133 2.02 -6.05 -5.26
N ARG A 134 2.58 -7.19 -4.81
CA ARG A 134 3.69 -7.29 -3.87
C ARG A 134 4.99 -6.82 -4.51
N ALA A 135 5.25 -7.19 -5.76
CA ALA A 135 6.40 -6.74 -6.52
C ALA A 135 6.10 -6.76 -8.03
N THR A 136 6.68 -5.83 -8.77
CA THR A 136 6.65 -5.82 -10.24
C THR A 136 8.07 -5.96 -10.75
N VAL A 137 8.30 -6.89 -11.67
CA VAL A 137 9.61 -7.02 -12.33
C VAL A 137 9.83 -5.80 -13.21
N VAL A 138 10.77 -4.95 -12.82
CA VAL A 138 11.13 -3.71 -13.55
C VAL A 138 11.98 -4.04 -14.78
N ASP A 139 12.87 -5.02 -14.66
CA ASP A 139 13.74 -5.48 -15.74
C ASP A 139 13.96 -7.00 -15.66
N GLY A 140 14.17 -7.63 -16.81
CA GLY A 140 14.33 -9.09 -16.93
C GLY A 140 13.02 -9.87 -17.03
N ARG A 141 12.97 -11.05 -16.41
CA ARG A 141 11.83 -11.98 -16.47
C ARG A 141 11.45 -12.48 -15.09
N GLN A 142 10.18 -12.83 -14.93
CA GLN A 142 9.67 -13.46 -13.71
C GLN A 142 10.28 -14.87 -13.53
N PRO A 143 10.45 -15.34 -12.28
CA PRO A 143 10.80 -16.72 -12.01
C PRO A 143 9.66 -17.64 -12.48
N GLN A 144 9.99 -18.65 -13.29
CA GLN A 144 9.01 -19.59 -13.87
C GLN A 144 9.13 -21.00 -13.28
N GLY A 145 10.24 -21.29 -12.61
CA GLY A 145 10.56 -22.61 -12.10
C GLY A 145 11.02 -22.59 -10.64
N PRO A 146 11.09 -23.77 -10.00
CA PRO A 146 11.48 -23.91 -8.60
C PRO A 146 12.94 -23.53 -8.33
N ASP A 147 13.80 -23.55 -9.35
CA ASP A 147 15.22 -23.22 -9.26
C ASP A 147 15.52 -21.75 -9.62
N GLU A 148 14.48 -20.91 -9.72
CA GLU A 148 14.60 -19.52 -10.11
C GLU A 148 14.12 -18.59 -9.00
N ILE A 149 14.86 -17.51 -8.76
CA ILE A 149 14.51 -16.48 -7.77
C ILE A 149 14.61 -15.09 -8.41
N ALA A 150 13.80 -14.16 -7.91
CA ALA A 150 13.96 -12.74 -8.15
C ALA A 150 14.63 -12.09 -6.93
N LEU A 151 15.48 -11.09 -7.17
CA LEU A 151 16.08 -10.24 -6.12
C LEU A 151 15.64 -8.80 -6.34
N ASP A 152 15.41 -8.09 -5.22
CA ASP A 152 15.16 -6.66 -5.12
C ASP A 152 16.32 -6.00 -4.34
#